data_AF-A0A811LQB3-F1
#
_entry.id   AF-A0A811LQB3-F1
#
_cell.length_a   1.000
_cell.length_b   1.000
_cell.length_c   1.000
_cell.angle_alpha   90.00
_cell.angle_beta   90.00
_cell.angle_gamma   90.00
#
_symmetry.space_group_name_H-M   'P 1'
#
loop_
_entity.id
_entity.type
_entity.pdbx_description
1 polymer ?
#
loop_
_entity_poly.entity_id
_entity_poly.type
_entity_poly.pdbx_seq_one_letter_code
_entity_poly.pdbx_strand_id
1 'polypeptide(L)'
;MDLEEAKNKCLEVFSSVNPNDIQKLLDFLNITTKSMYDGDGNRVKVVKKLRSISKKLRKNTDISGNLPGEKILWPTEGSFSDCDVESTDQVDAFLYDDIELDGLREKGLLKPEQYCARCKSSDIVENNVISHSLSINELEYLFCDLLPLYVDFNGKTLIDIGSRLGAIVYAALLFVPDLAAVKGIEISEGHCKLQKDILKDVDFNNKAEILEGDFRSFSYELQNANLITMNNVFTFFASPEEQVRCWRSLKDNLKKETVIVHNHSIEYVTQHLQLDFRIADWVEVLYNFYIVTIMKRTQTTSSRSVTTKKLIVSEYRRNLKHNIRSLSENFTHILQASKVSQDEANAKPSNAGLMAEHYTLVNEVVSRTALMARAADDLLKLTNSIREFLILRDFNFISQAAEAGHESAKTEFDKMFEKYTNFRAELANISADIDNELCDNTGLRN
;
A
#
# COMPACT_ATOMS: atom_id res chain seq x y z
N MET A 1 -1.67 -18.24 -33.79
CA MET A 1 -0.77 -19.31 -33.33
C MET A 1 -1.57 -20.21 -32.44
N ASP A 2 -1.61 -21.51 -32.75
CA ASP A 2 -2.25 -22.49 -31.86
C ASP A 2 -1.32 -22.87 -30.69
N LEU A 3 -1.84 -23.61 -29.71
CA LEU A 3 -1.10 -23.93 -28.49
C LEU A 3 0.15 -24.77 -28.76
N GLU A 4 0.12 -25.66 -29.76
CA GLU A 4 1.28 -26.50 -30.06
C GLU A 4 2.35 -25.74 -30.84
N GLU A 5 1.94 -24.90 -31.79
CA GLU A 5 2.84 -23.97 -32.46
C GLU A 5 3.48 -22.99 -31.46
N ALA A 6 2.73 -22.56 -30.43
CA ALA A 6 3.24 -21.71 -29.35
C ALA A 6 4.27 -22.42 -28.48
N LYS A 7 3.99 -23.66 -28.04
CA LYS A 7 4.91 -24.46 -27.23
C LYS A 7 6.23 -24.70 -27.96
N ASN A 8 6.15 -25.04 -29.26
CA ASN A 8 7.34 -25.27 -30.07
C ASN A 8 8.21 -24.01 -30.20
N LYS A 9 7.60 -22.84 -30.44
CA LYS A 9 8.35 -21.58 -30.48
C LYS A 9 8.94 -21.20 -29.11
N CYS A 10 8.23 -21.46 -28.02
CA CYS A 10 8.80 -21.26 -26.68
C CYS A 10 10.03 -22.16 -26.46
N LEU A 11 9.96 -23.44 -26.86
CA LEU A 11 11.10 -24.35 -26.76
C LEU A 11 12.28 -23.91 -27.62
N GLU A 12 12.04 -23.39 -28.82
CA GLU A 12 13.08 -22.79 -29.68
C GLU A 12 13.73 -21.55 -29.01
N VAL A 13 12.94 -20.70 -28.36
CA VAL A 13 13.46 -19.56 -27.59
C VAL A 13 14.27 -20.05 -26.38
N PHE A 14 13.78 -21.02 -25.60
CA PHE A 14 14.52 -21.52 -24.43
C PHE A 14 15.82 -22.23 -24.82
N SER A 15 15.85 -22.92 -25.95
CA SER A 15 17.05 -23.61 -26.45
C SER A 15 18.09 -22.68 -27.08
N SER A 16 17.69 -21.47 -27.49
CA SER A 16 18.61 -20.46 -28.04
C SER A 16 19.16 -19.48 -26.99
N VAL A 17 18.68 -19.55 -25.75
CA VAL A 17 19.11 -18.69 -24.64
C VAL A 17 20.26 -19.35 -23.88
N ASN A 18 21.19 -18.54 -23.38
CA ASN A 18 22.30 -19.01 -22.56
C ASN A 18 21.76 -19.75 -21.31
N PRO A 19 22.24 -20.97 -20.99
CA PRO A 19 21.78 -21.72 -19.83
C PRO A 19 21.76 -20.94 -18.51
N ASN A 20 22.71 -20.02 -18.30
CA ASN A 20 22.79 -19.22 -17.07
C ASN A 20 21.72 -18.11 -16.97
N ASP A 21 21.05 -17.78 -18.08
CA ASP A 21 20.03 -16.73 -18.14
C ASP A 21 18.61 -17.30 -18.28
N ILE A 22 18.46 -18.62 -18.41
CA ILE A 22 17.14 -19.28 -18.51
C ILE A 22 16.26 -18.93 -17.31
N GLN A 23 16.82 -18.91 -16.10
CA GLN A 23 16.04 -18.56 -14.91
C GLN A 23 15.49 -17.12 -14.96
N LYS A 24 16.30 -16.16 -15.43
CA LYS A 24 15.86 -14.75 -15.57
C LYS A 24 14.76 -14.61 -16.62
N LEU A 25 14.85 -15.39 -17.71
CA LEU A 25 13.81 -15.42 -18.74
C LEU A 25 12.51 -16.05 -18.21
N LEU A 26 12.60 -17.12 -17.42
CA LEU A 26 11.44 -17.72 -16.75
C LEU A 26 10.77 -16.73 -15.80
N ASP A 27 11.55 -15.98 -15.02
CA ASP A 27 11.04 -14.95 -14.12
C ASP A 27 10.35 -13.82 -14.91
N PHE A 28 10.97 -13.34 -15.98
CA PHE A 28 10.38 -12.35 -16.89
C PHE A 28 9.08 -12.84 -17.51
N LEU A 29 9.04 -14.08 -18.01
CA LEU A 29 7.85 -14.68 -18.61
C LEU A 29 6.75 -14.87 -17.56
N ASN A 30 7.06 -15.28 -16.34
CA ASN A 30 6.07 -15.38 -15.25
C ASN A 30 5.46 -14.02 -14.91
N ILE A 31 6.27 -12.97 -14.81
CA ILE A 31 5.80 -11.60 -14.54
C ILE A 31 4.94 -11.10 -15.72
N THR A 32 5.41 -11.30 -16.94
CA THR A 32 4.75 -10.80 -18.14
C THR A 32 3.47 -11.58 -18.45
N THR A 33 3.47 -12.89 -18.30
CA THR A 33 2.27 -13.73 -18.50
C THR A 33 1.20 -13.45 -17.44
N LYS A 34 1.56 -13.16 -16.19
CA LYS A 34 0.63 -12.64 -15.17
C LYS A 34 -0.05 -11.33 -15.60
N SER A 35 0.63 -10.49 -16.39
CA SER A 35 0.06 -9.25 -16.96
C SER A 35 -0.79 -9.48 -18.22
N MET A 36 -0.58 -10.60 -18.94
CA MET A 36 -1.21 -10.88 -20.24
C MET A 36 -2.41 -11.84 -20.14
N TYR A 37 -2.38 -12.80 -19.22
CA TYR A 37 -3.52 -13.67 -18.89
C TYR A 37 -4.40 -12.98 -17.86
N ASP A 38 -5.37 -12.19 -18.33
CA ASP A 38 -6.70 -11.97 -17.73
C ASP A 38 -6.89 -12.26 -16.22
N GLY A 39 -6.01 -11.74 -15.37
CA GLY A 39 -6.21 -11.64 -13.92
C GLY A 39 -7.23 -10.55 -13.58
N ASP A 40 -7.53 -9.67 -14.54
CA ASP A 40 -8.39 -8.50 -14.34
C ASP A 40 -9.87 -8.89 -14.31
N GLY A 41 -10.34 -9.86 -15.11
CA GLY A 41 -11.75 -10.29 -15.05
C GLY A 41 -12.17 -10.82 -13.67
N ASN A 42 -11.31 -11.60 -13.01
CA ASN A 42 -11.57 -12.09 -11.66
C ASN A 42 -11.34 -11.02 -10.59
N ARG A 43 -10.24 -10.26 -10.67
CA ARG A 43 -9.96 -9.14 -9.76
C ARG A 43 -11.09 -8.09 -9.80
N VAL A 44 -11.52 -7.66 -10.99
CA VAL A 44 -12.66 -6.75 -11.19
C VAL A 44 -13.96 -7.31 -10.61
N LYS A 45 -14.22 -8.63 -10.75
CA LYS A 45 -15.39 -9.27 -10.11
C LYS A 45 -15.30 -9.21 -8.59
N VAL A 46 -14.14 -9.53 -8.03
CA VAL A 46 -13.88 -9.45 -6.58
C VAL A 46 -14.02 -8.01 -6.08
N VAL A 47 -13.38 -7.04 -6.72
CA VAL A 47 -13.47 -5.61 -6.42
C VAL A 47 -14.92 -5.12 -6.48
N LYS A 48 -15.70 -5.54 -7.50
CA LYS A 48 -17.13 -5.23 -7.57
C LYS A 48 -17.91 -5.83 -6.39
N LYS A 49 -17.58 -7.04 -5.96
CA LYS A 49 -18.20 -7.70 -4.80
C LYS A 49 -17.83 -7.00 -3.49
N LEU A 50 -16.57 -6.62 -3.29
CA LEU A 50 -16.12 -5.80 -2.15
C LEU A 50 -16.81 -4.44 -2.12
N ARG A 51 -16.95 -3.76 -3.26
CA ARG A 51 -17.73 -2.51 -3.36
C ARG A 51 -19.21 -2.70 -2.99
N SER A 52 -19.80 -3.84 -3.32
CA SER A 52 -21.18 -4.17 -2.91
C SER A 52 -21.28 -4.37 -1.40
N ILE A 53 -20.32 -5.07 -0.80
CA ILE A 53 -20.22 -5.24 0.66
C ILE A 53 -20.05 -3.89 1.36
N SER A 54 -19.11 -3.06 0.89
CA SER A 54 -18.88 -1.69 1.38
C SER A 54 -20.18 -0.88 1.37
N LYS A 55 -20.93 -0.87 0.27
CA LYS A 55 -22.24 -0.19 0.19
C LYS A 55 -23.29 -0.72 1.17
N LYS A 56 -23.28 -2.02 1.49
CA LYS A 56 -24.17 -2.59 2.52
C LYS A 56 -23.77 -2.11 3.92
N LEU A 57 -22.47 -2.11 4.23
CA LEU A 57 -21.94 -1.68 5.52
C LEU A 57 -22.24 -0.20 5.82
N ARG A 58 -22.12 0.67 4.81
CA ARG A 58 -22.45 2.11 4.93
C ARG A 58 -23.87 2.40 5.41
N LYS A 59 -24.81 1.47 5.26
CA LYS A 59 -26.19 1.64 5.74
C LYS A 59 -26.33 1.48 7.26
N ASN A 60 -25.35 0.84 7.88
CA ASN A 60 -25.38 0.44 9.30
C ASN A 60 -24.24 1.08 10.11
N THR A 61 -23.44 1.94 9.51
CA THR A 61 -22.24 2.55 10.10
C THR A 61 -22.22 4.04 9.78
N ASP A 62 -21.48 4.81 10.56
CA ASP A 62 -21.18 6.19 10.19
C ASP A 62 -20.05 6.28 9.14
N ILE A 63 -19.66 7.49 8.75
CA ILE A 63 -18.63 7.71 7.73
C ILE A 63 -17.24 7.19 8.13
N SER A 64 -16.97 7.08 9.43
CA SER A 64 -15.73 6.55 10.01
C SER A 64 -15.77 5.03 10.18
N GLY A 65 -16.89 4.40 9.80
CA GLY A 65 -17.11 2.98 10.01
C GLY A 65 -17.38 2.61 11.46
N ASN A 66 -17.57 3.60 12.34
CA ASN A 66 -17.79 3.35 13.75
C ASN A 66 -19.23 2.95 14.03
N LEU A 67 -19.39 2.18 15.10
CA LEU A 67 -20.70 1.79 15.64
C LEU A 67 -20.99 2.51 16.96
N PRO A 68 -22.27 2.69 17.34
CA PRO A 68 -22.62 3.32 18.60
C PRO A 68 -21.93 2.63 19.79
N GLY A 69 -21.19 3.42 20.58
CA GLY A 69 -20.50 2.93 21.79
C GLY A 69 -19.02 2.59 21.62
N GLU A 70 -18.46 2.68 20.42
CA GLU A 70 -17.00 2.63 20.25
C GLU A 70 -16.30 3.80 20.94
N LYS A 71 -15.17 3.49 21.58
CA LYS A 71 -14.33 4.47 22.26
C LYS A 71 -13.01 4.58 21.51
N ILE A 72 -12.82 5.72 20.88
CA ILE A 72 -11.53 6.07 20.29
C ILE A 72 -10.73 6.85 21.32
N LEU A 73 -9.48 6.44 21.49
CA LEU A 73 -8.47 7.13 22.26
C LEU A 73 -7.59 7.90 21.30
N TRP A 74 -7.57 9.22 21.43
CA TRP A 74 -6.68 10.08 20.66
C TRP A 74 -5.28 10.02 21.28
N PRO A 75 -4.25 9.57 20.53
CA PRO A 75 -2.89 9.46 21.06
C PRO A 75 -2.37 10.83 21.48
N THR A 76 -1.73 10.91 22.64
CA THR A 76 -1.07 12.14 23.14
C THR A 76 0.44 12.08 22.99
N GLU A 77 0.97 10.91 22.67
CA GLU A 77 2.37 10.63 22.45
C GLU A 77 2.55 9.66 21.27
N GLY A 78 3.79 9.58 20.78
CA GLY A 78 4.13 8.72 19.67
C GLY A 78 3.67 9.26 18.31
N SER A 79 3.51 8.34 17.37
CA SER A 79 3.56 8.64 15.94
C SER A 79 2.27 9.22 15.35
N PHE A 80 1.25 9.35 16.18
CA PHE A 80 -0.06 9.92 15.84
C PHE A 80 -0.50 10.96 16.88
N SER A 81 0.45 11.53 17.64
CA SER A 81 0.16 12.54 18.66
C SER A 81 -0.34 13.88 18.10
N ASP A 82 -0.22 14.07 16.80
CA ASP A 82 -0.73 15.22 16.04
C ASP A 82 -2.19 15.04 15.59
N CYS A 83 -2.80 13.89 15.88
CA CYS A 83 -4.19 13.61 15.56
C CYS A 83 -5.10 13.92 16.75
N ASP A 84 -6.12 14.76 16.54
CA ASP A 84 -7.12 15.06 17.55
C ASP A 84 -8.53 15.25 16.93
N VAL A 85 -9.55 15.37 17.78
CA VAL A 85 -10.95 15.48 17.36
C VAL A 85 -11.24 16.77 16.57
N GLU A 86 -10.47 17.84 16.79
CA GLU A 86 -10.67 19.13 16.13
C GLU A 86 -9.88 19.24 14.83
N SER A 87 -8.72 18.58 14.74
CA SER A 87 -7.78 18.69 13.62
C SER A 87 -7.86 17.53 12.62
N THR A 88 -8.50 16.41 13.00
CA THR A 88 -8.52 15.19 12.18
C THR A 88 -9.94 14.74 11.84
N ASP A 89 -10.18 14.48 10.55
CA ASP A 89 -11.40 13.80 10.09
C ASP A 89 -11.18 12.29 10.04
N GLN A 90 -12.14 11.52 10.53
CA GLN A 90 -12.12 10.07 10.43
C GLN A 90 -13.04 9.60 9.31
N VAL A 91 -12.47 8.89 8.33
CA VAL A 91 -13.23 8.32 7.23
C VAL A 91 -12.69 6.93 6.93
N ASP A 92 -13.57 5.94 6.90
CA ASP A 92 -13.17 4.57 6.63
C ASP A 92 -12.89 4.38 5.12
N ALA A 93 -11.66 3.99 4.79
CA ALA A 93 -11.19 3.84 3.41
C ALA A 93 -11.73 2.57 2.71
N PHE A 94 -12.24 1.58 3.46
CA PHE A 94 -12.97 0.47 2.86
C PHE A 94 -14.39 0.90 2.49
N LEU A 95 -14.98 1.77 3.31
CA LEU A 95 -16.27 2.37 3.03
C LEU A 95 -16.18 3.35 1.89
N TYR A 96 -15.32 4.37 1.90
CA TYR A 96 -15.33 5.45 0.91
C TYR A 96 -14.02 5.50 0.13
N ASP A 97 -14.11 5.52 -1.21
CA ASP A 97 -12.94 5.76 -2.06
C ASP A 97 -12.60 7.26 -2.18
N ASP A 98 -11.45 7.57 -2.80
CA ASP A 98 -10.99 8.96 -3.00
C ASP A 98 -11.99 9.83 -3.79
N ILE A 99 -12.83 9.23 -4.64
CA ILE A 99 -13.86 9.96 -5.39
C ILE A 99 -15.00 10.34 -4.44
N GLU A 100 -15.43 9.38 -3.63
CA GLU A 100 -16.51 9.56 -2.67
C GLU A 100 -16.10 10.49 -1.52
N LEU A 101 -14.84 10.44 -1.07
CA LEU A 101 -14.27 11.34 -0.07
C LEU A 101 -14.39 12.80 -0.52
N ASP A 102 -14.04 13.10 -1.77
CA ASP A 102 -14.20 14.45 -2.31
C ASP A 102 -15.67 14.85 -2.44
N GLY A 103 -16.55 13.90 -2.78
CA GLY A 103 -17.99 14.14 -2.77
C GLY A 103 -18.53 14.47 -1.36
N LEU A 104 -17.94 13.91 -0.29
CA LEU A 104 -18.27 14.27 1.10
C LEU A 104 -17.76 15.67 1.44
N ARG A 105 -16.56 16.04 1.00
CA ARG A 105 -15.99 17.39 1.15
C ARG A 105 -16.82 18.45 0.42
N GLU A 106 -17.21 18.20 -0.83
CA GLU A 106 -18.08 19.09 -1.61
C GLU A 106 -19.43 19.34 -0.93
N LYS A 107 -19.94 18.36 -0.17
CA LYS A 107 -21.19 18.46 0.61
C LYS A 107 -21.01 19.12 1.98
N GLY A 108 -19.79 19.51 2.36
CA GLY A 108 -19.47 20.09 3.66
C GLY A 108 -19.57 19.09 4.82
N LEU A 109 -19.51 17.78 4.55
CA LEU A 109 -19.52 16.72 5.56
C LEU A 109 -18.12 16.41 6.12
N LEU A 110 -17.07 16.86 5.41
CA LEU A 110 -15.67 16.77 5.81
C LEU A 110 -15.05 18.16 5.72
N LYS A 111 -13.98 18.40 6.50
CA LYS A 111 -13.23 19.65 6.39
C LYS A 111 -12.52 19.70 5.02
N PRO A 112 -12.25 20.91 4.49
CA PRO A 112 -11.48 21.06 3.27
C PRO A 112 -10.15 20.32 3.35
N GLU A 113 -9.73 19.71 2.25
CA GLU A 113 -8.45 19.00 2.16
C GLU A 113 -7.26 19.85 2.59
N GLN A 114 -7.34 21.14 2.27
CA GLN A 114 -6.36 22.14 2.64
C GLN A 114 -7.08 23.37 3.17
N TYR A 115 -6.54 23.94 4.24
CA TYR A 115 -7.04 25.17 4.83
C TYR A 115 -5.91 26.13 5.14
N CYS A 116 -6.24 27.42 5.19
CA CYS A 116 -5.29 28.45 5.55
C CYS A 116 -5.21 28.51 7.08
N ALA A 117 -4.05 28.15 7.65
CA ALA A 117 -3.86 28.17 9.11
C ALA A 117 -4.01 29.58 9.69
N ARG A 118 -3.76 30.62 8.87
CA ARG A 118 -3.98 32.02 9.21
C ARG A 118 -4.68 32.73 8.06
N CYS A 119 -6.00 32.94 8.17
CA CYS A 119 -6.84 33.51 7.10
C CYS A 119 -6.16 34.69 6.35
N LYS A 120 -6.14 34.63 5.01
CA LYS A 120 -5.45 35.54 4.07
C LYS A 120 -3.91 35.45 4.02
N SER A 121 -3.30 34.44 4.64
CA SER A 121 -1.89 34.12 4.43
C SER A 121 -1.72 33.05 3.34
N SER A 122 -0.48 32.82 2.93
CA SER A 122 -0.09 31.67 2.09
C SER A 122 0.27 30.42 2.92
N ASP A 123 -0.06 30.42 4.21
CA ASP A 123 0.22 29.35 5.17
C ASP A 123 -0.88 28.28 5.05
N ILE A 124 -0.75 27.42 4.04
CA ILE A 124 -1.71 26.36 3.72
C ILE A 124 -1.27 25.06 4.42
N VAL A 125 -2.20 24.47 5.17
CA VAL A 125 -2.02 23.23 5.93
C VAL A 125 -3.00 22.18 5.39
N GLU A 126 -2.54 20.93 5.29
CA GLU A 126 -3.39 19.80 4.93
C GLU A 126 -4.20 19.34 6.15
N ASN A 127 -5.46 19.00 5.92
CA ASN A 127 -6.31 18.41 6.93
C ASN A 127 -5.96 16.92 7.11
N ASN A 128 -5.81 16.49 8.36
CA ASN A 128 -5.50 15.11 8.68
C ASN A 128 -6.76 14.26 8.43
N VAL A 129 -6.63 13.21 7.61
CA VAL A 129 -7.68 12.20 7.42
C VAL A 129 -7.13 10.85 7.84
N ILE A 130 -7.82 10.17 8.75
CA ILE A 130 -7.43 8.83 9.21
C ILE A 130 -8.49 7.78 8.85
N SER A 131 -8.00 6.59 8.51
CA SER A 131 -8.81 5.38 8.33
C SER A 131 -8.26 4.26 9.22
N HIS A 132 -9.16 3.48 9.80
CA HIS A 132 -8.83 2.26 10.55
C HIS A 132 -8.97 0.98 9.70
N SER A 133 -9.41 1.12 8.45
CA SER A 133 -9.49 0.02 7.48
C SER A 133 -8.56 0.27 6.28
N LEU A 134 -8.17 -0.80 5.60
CA LEU A 134 -7.53 -0.73 4.29
C LEU A 134 -8.59 -0.47 3.20
N SER A 135 -8.26 0.35 2.21
CA SER A 135 -9.08 0.55 1.03
C SER A 135 -9.14 -0.71 0.16
N ILE A 136 -10.15 -0.79 -0.72
CA ILE A 136 -10.28 -1.92 -1.67
C ILE A 136 -9.03 -2.07 -2.55
N ASN A 137 -8.39 -0.96 -2.95
CA ASN A 137 -7.18 -1.00 -3.76
C ASN A 137 -5.97 -1.52 -2.96
N GLU A 138 -5.85 -1.13 -1.69
CA GLU A 138 -4.80 -1.65 -0.81
C GLU A 138 -4.99 -3.13 -0.50
N LEU A 139 -6.24 -3.57 -0.33
CA LEU A 139 -6.59 -4.98 -0.15
C LEU A 139 -6.25 -5.80 -1.39
N GLU A 140 -6.59 -5.30 -2.58
CA GLU A 140 -6.23 -5.93 -3.85
C GLU A 140 -4.71 -6.06 -3.99
N TYR A 141 -3.97 -4.97 -3.77
CA TYR A 141 -2.52 -4.99 -3.80
C TYR A 141 -1.93 -6.00 -2.79
N LEU A 142 -2.45 -5.99 -1.56
CA LEU A 142 -1.98 -6.87 -0.50
C LEU A 142 -2.10 -8.35 -0.88
N PHE A 143 -3.29 -8.78 -1.33
CA PHE A 143 -3.56 -10.19 -1.58
C PHE A 143 -3.14 -10.68 -2.97
N CYS A 144 -3.15 -9.81 -3.97
CA CYS A 144 -2.87 -10.21 -5.34
C CYS A 144 -1.42 -9.98 -5.77
N ASP A 145 -0.71 -9.03 -5.14
CA ASP A 145 0.60 -8.60 -5.60
C ASP A 145 1.68 -8.71 -4.50
N LEU A 146 1.38 -8.35 -3.24
CA LEU A 146 2.36 -8.35 -2.16
C LEU A 146 2.56 -9.72 -1.49
N LEU A 147 1.51 -10.28 -0.88
CA LEU A 147 1.60 -11.55 -0.15
C LEU A 147 2.02 -12.75 -1.02
N PRO A 148 1.58 -12.88 -2.29
CA PRO A 148 2.02 -14.00 -3.14
C PRO A 148 3.53 -14.06 -3.39
N LEU A 149 4.29 -13.00 -3.09
CA LEU A 149 5.75 -13.00 -3.18
C LEU A 149 6.42 -13.76 -2.03
N TYR A 150 5.72 -13.93 -0.91
CA TYR A 150 6.28 -14.47 0.33
C TYR A 150 5.53 -15.68 0.88
N VAL A 151 4.28 -15.88 0.44
CA VAL A 151 3.37 -16.86 1.00
C VAL A 151 2.77 -17.73 -0.09
N ASP A 152 2.95 -19.05 0.04
CA ASP A 152 2.05 -20.02 -0.59
C ASP A 152 0.84 -20.23 0.34
N PHE A 153 -0.34 -19.85 -0.14
CA PHE A 153 -1.57 -19.83 0.66
C PHE A 153 -2.20 -21.20 0.86
N ASN A 154 -1.80 -22.21 0.08
CA ASN A 154 -2.43 -23.52 0.12
C ASN A 154 -2.33 -24.15 1.52
N GLY A 155 -3.49 -24.49 2.09
CA GLY A 155 -3.57 -25.09 3.42
C GLY A 155 -3.23 -24.14 4.58
N LYS A 156 -3.05 -22.83 4.32
CA LYS A 156 -2.70 -21.84 5.35
C LYS A 156 -3.94 -21.21 5.98
N THR A 157 -3.79 -20.77 7.23
CA THR A 157 -4.80 -20.00 7.96
C THR A 157 -4.36 -18.55 8.12
N LEU A 158 -5.27 -17.62 7.83
CA LEU A 158 -5.11 -16.19 8.08
C LEU A 158 -5.95 -15.78 9.29
N ILE A 159 -5.37 -14.99 10.19
CA ILE A 159 -6.08 -14.34 11.29
C ILE A 159 -5.92 -12.83 11.18
N ASP A 160 -7.04 -12.13 11.15
CA ASP A 160 -7.13 -10.67 11.18
C ASP A 160 -7.49 -10.21 12.60
N ILE A 161 -6.54 -9.56 13.28
CA ILE A 161 -6.73 -9.09 14.66
C ILE A 161 -7.26 -7.65 14.60
N GLY A 162 -8.35 -7.38 15.32
CA GLY A 162 -9.06 -6.10 15.23
C GLY A 162 -9.77 -5.95 13.89
N SER A 163 -10.55 -6.96 13.51
CA SER A 163 -11.08 -7.06 12.14
C SER A 163 -12.13 -6.00 11.80
N ARG A 164 -12.65 -5.22 12.77
CA ARG A 164 -13.49 -4.03 12.54
C ARG A 164 -14.68 -4.32 11.63
N LEU A 165 -14.71 -3.78 10.42
CA LEU A 165 -15.78 -4.00 9.44
C LEU A 165 -15.65 -5.32 8.69
N GLY A 166 -14.56 -6.07 8.88
CA GLY A 166 -14.26 -7.33 8.18
C GLY A 166 -13.57 -7.14 6.83
N ALA A 167 -13.05 -5.96 6.51
CA ALA A 167 -12.51 -5.62 5.20
C ALA A 167 -11.44 -6.62 4.71
N ILE A 168 -10.45 -6.93 5.56
CA ILE A 168 -9.39 -7.90 5.27
C ILE A 168 -9.95 -9.32 5.19
N VAL A 169 -10.85 -9.69 6.11
CA VAL A 169 -11.52 -11.01 6.10
C VAL A 169 -12.23 -11.26 4.76
N TYR A 170 -13.04 -10.30 4.29
CA TYR A 170 -13.76 -10.43 3.02
C TYR A 170 -12.80 -10.48 1.82
N ALA A 171 -11.77 -9.63 1.82
CA ALA A 171 -10.78 -9.61 0.76
C ALA A 171 -10.00 -10.93 0.68
N ALA A 172 -9.54 -11.46 1.80
CA ALA A 172 -8.85 -12.75 1.88
C ALA A 172 -9.71 -13.88 1.29
N LEU A 173 -10.98 -13.97 1.71
CA LEU A 173 -11.90 -14.99 1.22
C LEU A 173 -12.21 -14.89 -0.27
N LEU A 174 -12.16 -13.69 -0.85
CA LEU A 174 -12.49 -13.46 -2.26
C LEU A 174 -11.28 -13.52 -3.20
N PHE A 175 -10.15 -12.94 -2.81
CA PHE A 175 -8.92 -12.92 -3.61
C PHE A 175 -8.11 -14.21 -3.47
N VAL A 176 -8.20 -14.89 -2.33
CA VAL A 176 -7.35 -16.04 -2.00
C VAL A 176 -8.19 -17.25 -1.57
N PRO A 177 -8.91 -17.88 -2.52
CA PRO A 177 -9.76 -19.03 -2.21
C PRO A 177 -8.99 -20.27 -1.71
N ASP A 178 -7.67 -20.32 -1.89
CA ASP A 178 -6.81 -21.45 -1.49
C ASP A 178 -6.49 -21.49 0.01
N LEU A 179 -6.78 -20.40 0.74
CA LEU A 179 -6.69 -20.40 2.20
C LEU A 179 -7.59 -21.51 2.78
N ALA A 180 -7.07 -22.22 3.78
CA ALA A 180 -7.82 -23.24 4.49
C ALA A 180 -8.92 -22.62 5.37
N ALA A 181 -8.58 -21.53 6.05
CA ALA A 181 -9.49 -20.78 6.92
C ALA A 181 -9.06 -19.31 7.04
N VAL A 182 -10.05 -18.44 7.26
CA VAL A 182 -9.86 -17.01 7.54
C VAL A 182 -10.64 -16.68 8.82
N LYS A 183 -9.93 -16.18 9.83
CA LYS A 183 -10.55 -15.80 11.11
C LYS A 183 -10.42 -14.30 11.36
N GLY A 184 -11.50 -13.63 11.73
CA GLY A 184 -11.46 -12.25 12.23
C GLY A 184 -11.65 -12.25 13.74
N ILE A 185 -10.74 -11.62 14.49
CA ILE A 185 -10.89 -11.41 15.93
C ILE A 185 -11.28 -9.95 16.15
N GLU A 186 -12.38 -9.72 16.85
CA GLU A 186 -12.89 -8.37 17.12
C GLU A 186 -13.52 -8.30 18.52
N ILE A 187 -13.25 -7.23 19.25
CA ILE A 187 -13.74 -7.05 20.62
C ILE A 187 -15.16 -6.43 20.66
N SER A 188 -15.51 -5.67 19.62
CA SER A 188 -16.81 -5.03 19.50
C SER A 188 -17.89 -6.02 19.04
N GLU A 189 -18.81 -6.38 19.94
CA GLU A 189 -19.99 -7.23 19.64
C GLU A 189 -20.76 -6.72 18.41
N GLY A 190 -20.94 -5.40 18.29
CA GLY A 190 -21.64 -4.78 17.16
C GLY A 190 -20.95 -5.07 15.82
N HIS A 191 -19.62 -4.95 15.79
CA HIS A 191 -18.83 -5.26 14.61
C HIS A 191 -18.84 -6.76 14.30
N CYS A 192 -18.70 -7.61 15.31
CA CYS A 192 -18.81 -9.06 15.14
C CYS A 192 -20.16 -9.45 14.53
N LYS A 193 -21.26 -8.87 15.01
CA LYS A 193 -22.61 -9.11 14.48
C LYS A 193 -22.72 -8.65 13.03
N LEU A 194 -22.26 -7.42 12.73
CA LEU A 194 -22.28 -6.88 11.37
C LEU A 194 -21.47 -7.75 10.41
N GLN A 195 -20.29 -8.21 10.84
CA GLN A 195 -19.45 -9.10 10.04
C GLN A 195 -20.13 -10.44 9.78
N LYS A 196 -20.68 -11.09 10.81
CA LYS A 196 -21.42 -12.34 10.71
C LYS A 196 -22.63 -12.22 9.78
N ASP A 197 -23.34 -11.09 9.78
CA ASP A 197 -24.49 -10.87 8.91
C ASP A 197 -24.08 -10.74 7.43
N ILE A 198 -22.98 -10.04 7.13
CA ILE A 198 -22.42 -10.01 5.76
C ILE A 198 -21.96 -11.39 5.31
N LEU A 199 -21.34 -12.18 6.20
CA LEU A 199 -20.86 -13.53 5.88
C LEU A 199 -22.01 -14.53 5.63
N LYS A 200 -23.19 -14.34 6.23
CA LYS A 200 -24.39 -15.17 5.92
C LYS A 200 -24.93 -14.90 4.52
N ASP A 201 -24.87 -13.65 4.09
CA ASP A 201 -25.36 -13.19 2.78
C ASP A 201 -24.48 -13.63 1.61
N VAL A 202 -23.28 -14.16 1.89
CA VAL A 202 -22.28 -14.47 0.89
C VAL A 202 -21.72 -15.87 1.14
N ASP A 203 -21.89 -16.76 0.18
CA ASP A 203 -21.32 -18.10 0.27
C ASP A 203 -19.78 -18.05 0.22
N PHE A 204 -19.16 -18.42 1.33
CA PHE A 204 -17.71 -18.50 1.54
C PHE A 204 -17.27 -19.94 1.90
N ASN A 205 -18.07 -20.96 1.59
CA ASN A 205 -17.75 -22.37 1.84
C ASN A 205 -17.36 -22.69 3.29
N ASN A 206 -17.96 -21.99 4.27
CA ASN A 206 -17.68 -22.14 5.70
C ASN A 206 -16.19 -21.94 6.11
N LYS A 207 -15.40 -21.22 5.29
CA LYS A 207 -13.99 -20.93 5.60
C LYS A 207 -13.79 -19.76 6.56
N ALA A 208 -14.86 -19.02 6.85
CA ALA A 208 -14.81 -17.79 7.62
C ALA A 208 -15.29 -18.02 9.06
N GLU A 209 -14.56 -17.49 10.03
CA GLU A 209 -14.94 -17.51 11.46
C GLU A 209 -14.72 -16.13 12.09
N ILE A 210 -15.71 -15.61 12.82
CA ILE A 210 -15.58 -14.35 13.56
C ILE A 210 -15.57 -14.65 15.06
N LEU A 211 -14.43 -14.39 15.69
CA LEU A 211 -14.15 -14.60 17.10
C LEU A 211 -14.36 -13.30 17.86
N GLU A 212 -15.31 -13.31 18.79
CA GLU A 212 -15.71 -12.13 19.55
C GLU A 212 -14.96 -12.10 20.88
N GLY A 213 -14.14 -11.07 21.08
CA GLY A 213 -13.41 -10.84 22.32
C GLY A 213 -12.01 -10.29 22.13
N ASP A 214 -11.29 -10.18 23.24
CA ASP A 214 -9.89 -9.76 23.25
C ASP A 214 -9.01 -10.86 22.64
N PHE A 215 -8.22 -10.52 21.61
CA PHE A 215 -7.33 -11.44 20.91
C PHE A 215 -6.36 -12.20 21.83
N ARG A 216 -5.99 -11.61 22.96
CA ARG A 216 -5.12 -12.24 23.97
C ARG A 216 -5.74 -13.49 24.60
N SER A 217 -7.06 -13.65 24.48
CA SER A 217 -7.80 -14.83 24.95
C SER A 217 -7.78 -16.00 23.96
N PHE A 218 -7.31 -15.79 22.73
CA PHE A 218 -7.32 -16.76 21.63
C PHE A 218 -5.91 -17.28 21.32
N SER A 219 -5.18 -17.69 22.37
CA SER A 219 -3.79 -18.14 22.26
C SER A 219 -3.63 -19.35 21.34
N TYR A 220 -4.58 -20.29 21.38
CA TYR A 220 -4.58 -21.46 20.51
C TYR A 220 -4.63 -21.06 19.03
N GLU A 221 -5.49 -20.11 18.67
CA GLU A 221 -5.62 -19.62 17.30
C GLU A 221 -4.34 -18.90 16.86
N LEU A 222 -3.79 -18.02 17.71
CA LEU A 222 -2.56 -17.28 17.43
C LEU A 222 -1.36 -18.23 17.21
N GLN A 223 -1.22 -19.27 18.03
CA GLN A 223 -0.15 -20.27 17.92
C GLN A 223 -0.26 -21.12 16.64
N ASN A 224 -1.47 -21.30 16.12
CA ASN A 224 -1.71 -22.09 14.92
C ASN A 224 -1.75 -21.26 13.62
N ALA A 225 -1.84 -19.94 13.72
CA ALA A 225 -1.86 -19.03 12.58
C ALA A 225 -0.63 -19.19 11.68
N ASN A 226 -0.83 -19.01 10.37
CA ASN A 226 0.28 -18.89 9.41
C ASN A 226 0.49 -17.43 8.99
N LEU A 227 -0.60 -16.69 8.84
CA LEU A 227 -0.61 -15.27 8.51
C LEU A 227 -1.40 -14.52 9.57
N ILE A 228 -0.82 -13.44 10.07
CA ILE A 228 -1.49 -12.45 10.92
C ILE A 228 -1.60 -11.14 10.17
N THR A 229 -2.79 -10.55 10.12
CA THR A 229 -3.01 -9.19 9.65
C THR A 229 -3.44 -8.30 10.81
N MET A 230 -2.90 -7.09 10.85
CA MET A 230 -3.20 -6.08 11.86
C MET A 230 -3.08 -4.69 11.24
N ASN A 231 -4.21 -4.01 11.04
CA ASN A 231 -4.21 -2.64 10.51
C ASN A 231 -4.49 -1.62 11.63
N ASN A 232 -3.43 -1.05 12.21
CA ASN A 232 -3.51 0.01 13.23
C ASN A 232 -4.45 -0.32 14.42
N VAL A 233 -4.31 -1.52 14.96
CA VAL A 233 -5.29 -2.13 15.89
C VAL A 233 -5.22 -1.58 17.31
N PHE A 234 -4.07 -1.00 17.73
CA PHE A 234 -3.86 -0.63 19.13
C PHE A 234 -3.82 0.88 19.37
N THR A 235 -3.18 1.64 18.47
CA THR A 235 -2.83 3.05 18.71
C THR A 235 -4.01 3.91 19.14
N PHE A 236 -5.18 3.71 18.52
CA PHE A 236 -6.39 4.50 18.75
C PHE A 236 -7.40 3.84 19.71
N PHE A 237 -7.05 2.69 20.29
CA PHE A 237 -7.99 1.85 21.04
C PHE A 237 -7.46 1.38 22.40
N ALA A 238 -6.16 1.56 22.67
CA ALA A 238 -5.51 1.11 23.90
C ALA A 238 -4.55 2.16 24.47
N SER A 239 -4.47 2.26 25.80
CA SER A 239 -3.43 3.07 26.46
C SER A 239 -2.04 2.50 26.18
N PRO A 240 -0.95 3.30 26.27
CA PRO A 240 0.41 2.81 26.05
C PRO A 240 0.75 1.53 26.82
N GLU A 241 0.27 1.39 28.07
CA GLU A 241 0.49 0.21 28.91
C GLU A 241 -0.29 -1.02 28.43
N GLU A 242 -1.50 -0.82 27.88
CA GLU A 242 -2.24 -1.90 27.21
C GLU A 242 -1.59 -2.27 25.88
N GLN A 243 -1.09 -1.31 25.10
CA GLN A 243 -0.35 -1.58 23.85
C GLN A 243 0.88 -2.46 24.12
N VAL A 244 1.68 -2.14 25.14
CA VAL A 244 2.83 -2.96 25.57
C VAL A 244 2.40 -4.40 25.88
N ARG A 245 1.27 -4.59 26.58
CA ARG A 245 0.73 -5.92 26.89
C ARG A 245 0.27 -6.66 25.64
N CYS A 246 -0.34 -5.97 24.69
CA CYS A 246 -0.75 -6.54 23.40
C CYS A 246 0.47 -7.03 22.60
N TRP A 247 1.51 -6.21 22.47
CA TRP A 247 2.74 -6.59 21.77
C TRP A 247 3.47 -7.75 22.44
N ARG A 248 3.53 -7.78 23.77
CA ARG A 248 4.08 -8.92 24.52
C ARG A 248 3.29 -10.20 24.26
N SER A 249 1.96 -10.13 24.29
CA SER A 249 1.09 -11.28 24.01
C SER A 249 1.28 -11.83 22.60
N LEU A 250 1.43 -10.97 21.59
CA LEU A 250 1.76 -11.40 20.23
C LEU A 250 3.12 -12.13 20.20
N LYS A 251 4.15 -11.55 20.82
CA LYS A 251 5.48 -12.16 20.87
C LYS A 251 5.48 -13.53 21.54
N ASP A 252 4.70 -13.69 22.60
CA ASP A 252 4.67 -14.93 23.38
C ASP A 252 3.85 -16.05 22.72
N ASN A 253 2.89 -15.70 21.85
CA ASN A 253 1.97 -16.67 21.24
C ASN A 253 2.26 -16.97 19.76
N LEU A 254 2.92 -16.08 19.01
CA LEU A 254 3.20 -16.36 17.60
C LEU A 254 4.40 -17.29 17.44
N LYS A 255 4.23 -18.35 16.66
CA LYS A 255 5.31 -19.29 16.33
C LYS A 255 6.26 -18.69 15.29
N LYS A 256 7.46 -19.25 15.23
CA LYS A 256 8.44 -18.97 14.16
C LYS A 256 7.80 -19.25 12.78
N GLU A 257 8.19 -18.46 11.78
CA GLU A 257 7.67 -18.51 10.40
C GLU A 257 6.24 -17.99 10.21
N THR A 258 5.61 -17.46 11.25
CA THR A 258 4.35 -16.70 11.09
C THR A 258 4.64 -15.40 10.34
N VAL A 259 3.91 -15.15 9.24
CA VAL A 259 4.02 -13.90 8.49
C VAL A 259 3.06 -12.87 9.08
N ILE A 260 3.59 -11.71 9.45
CA ILE A 260 2.80 -10.59 10.00
C ILE A 260 2.71 -9.48 8.95
N VAL A 261 1.50 -9.08 8.62
CA VAL A 261 1.20 -7.88 7.84
C VAL A 261 0.69 -6.82 8.78
N HIS A 262 1.43 -5.72 8.91
CA HIS A 262 1.04 -4.59 9.74
C HIS A 262 1.22 -3.27 8.99
N ASN A 263 0.24 -2.38 9.10
CA ASN A 263 0.30 -1.03 8.55
C ASN A 263 -0.10 -0.02 9.64
N HIS A 264 0.75 0.94 10.05
CA HIS A 264 2.10 1.30 9.57
C HIS A 264 3.18 0.28 9.99
N SER A 265 4.50 0.54 9.89
CA SER A 265 5.48 -0.45 10.36
C SER A 265 5.39 -0.67 11.88
N ILE A 266 5.77 -1.86 12.36
CA ILE A 266 5.73 -2.20 13.79
C ILE A 266 6.65 -1.25 14.58
N GLU A 267 7.83 -0.95 14.07
CA GLU A 267 8.77 -0.01 14.68
C GLU A 267 8.15 1.39 14.81
N TYR A 268 7.46 1.85 13.76
CA TYR A 268 6.82 3.17 13.76
C TYR A 268 5.75 3.28 14.84
N VAL A 269 4.93 2.24 15.05
CA VAL A 269 3.87 2.28 16.06
C VAL A 269 4.38 1.94 17.47
N THR A 270 5.56 1.34 17.62
CA THR A 270 6.11 0.94 18.92
C THR A 270 7.22 1.85 19.45
N GLN A 271 7.78 2.76 18.65
CA GLN A 271 8.95 3.57 19.03
C GLN A 271 8.79 4.40 20.33
N HIS A 272 7.55 4.75 20.68
CA HIS A 272 7.24 5.51 21.89
C HIS A 272 6.96 4.61 23.11
N LEU A 273 6.79 3.31 22.90
CA LEU A 273 6.44 2.35 23.94
C LEU A 273 7.69 1.80 24.63
N GLN A 274 7.60 1.60 25.94
CA GLN A 274 8.65 0.95 26.73
C GLN A 274 8.48 -0.57 26.69
N LEU A 275 8.92 -1.19 25.59
CA LEU A 275 8.94 -2.65 25.45
C LEU A 275 10.13 -3.24 26.22
N ASP A 276 9.90 -4.40 26.86
CA ASP A 276 10.93 -5.21 27.53
C ASP A 276 11.72 -6.11 26.58
N PHE A 277 11.50 -5.96 25.27
CA PHE A 277 12.21 -6.66 24.21
C PHE A 277 12.41 -5.73 23.00
N ARG A 278 13.40 -6.03 22.17
CA ARG A 278 13.61 -5.29 20.92
C ARG A 278 12.81 -5.95 19.79
N ILE A 279 12.10 -5.13 19.01
CA ILE A 279 11.34 -5.60 17.83
C ILE A 279 12.23 -6.40 16.88
N ALA A 280 13.44 -5.93 16.62
CA ALA A 280 14.41 -6.59 15.74
C ALA A 280 14.88 -7.98 16.22
N ASP A 281 14.71 -8.30 17.51
CA ASP A 281 15.03 -9.65 18.03
C ASP A 281 13.84 -10.61 17.85
N TRP A 282 12.66 -10.10 17.54
CA TRP A 282 11.41 -10.87 17.42
C TRP A 282 10.96 -11.04 15.97
N VAL A 283 10.96 -9.96 15.19
CA VAL A 283 10.49 -9.96 13.80
C VAL A 283 11.61 -9.65 12.84
N GLU A 284 11.63 -10.36 11.72
CA GLU A 284 12.47 -10.05 10.56
C GLU A 284 11.61 -9.36 9.51
N VAL A 285 12.01 -8.17 9.08
CA VAL A 285 11.31 -7.44 8.02
C VAL A 285 11.57 -8.13 6.69
N LEU A 286 10.50 -8.62 6.05
CA LEU A 286 10.58 -9.20 4.72
C LEU A 286 10.73 -8.10 3.67
N TYR A 287 11.91 -8.08 3.12
CA TYR A 287 12.41 -7.04 2.25
C TYR A 287 12.35 -7.52 0.80
N ASN A 288 11.47 -6.93 -0.02
CA ASN A 288 11.57 -7.14 -1.47
C ASN A 288 12.87 -6.48 -1.92
N PHE A 289 13.84 -7.21 -2.46
CA PHE A 289 15.12 -6.65 -2.92
C PHE A 289 14.92 -5.47 -3.91
N TYR A 290 13.79 -5.43 -4.63
CA TYR A 290 13.40 -4.28 -5.46
C TYR A 290 12.89 -3.06 -4.66
N ILE A 291 12.24 -3.25 -3.50
CA ILE A 291 11.69 -2.19 -2.65
C ILE A 291 12.68 -1.74 -1.55
N VAL A 292 13.60 -2.59 -1.10
CA VAL A 292 14.63 -2.26 -0.08
C VAL A 292 15.49 -1.08 -0.50
N THR A 293 15.88 -1.08 -1.76
CA THR A 293 16.59 0.04 -2.36
C THR A 293 15.73 1.29 -2.14
N ILE A 294 14.46 1.27 -2.57
CA ILE A 294 13.51 2.39 -2.45
C ILE A 294 13.28 2.85 -0.98
N MET A 295 13.17 1.94 0.00
CA MET A 295 12.78 2.27 1.38
C MET A 295 13.94 2.60 2.34
N LYS A 296 15.14 2.02 2.19
CA LYS A 296 16.29 2.36 3.07
C LYS A 296 16.77 3.81 2.89
N ARG A 297 16.29 4.53 1.86
CA ARG A 297 16.67 5.92 1.57
C ARG A 297 15.60 6.97 1.84
N THR A 298 14.38 6.58 2.22
CA THR A 298 13.34 7.54 2.64
C THR A 298 13.45 7.95 4.11
N GLN A 299 14.11 7.15 4.96
CA GLN A 299 14.28 7.46 6.39
C GLN A 299 15.35 8.53 6.68
N THR A 300 16.20 8.90 5.72
CA THR A 300 17.24 9.94 5.92
C THR A 300 16.95 11.28 5.24
N THR A 301 15.82 11.42 4.54
CA THR A 301 15.48 12.72 3.94
C THR A 301 14.59 13.51 4.89
N SER A 302 15.08 14.67 5.36
CA SER A 302 14.38 15.62 6.23
C SER A 302 12.88 15.73 5.92
N SER A 303 12.03 15.81 6.95
CA SER A 303 10.56 15.92 6.90
C SER A 303 10.04 16.81 5.77
N ARG A 304 10.72 17.93 5.48
CA ARG A 304 10.39 18.88 4.42
C ARG A 304 10.39 18.30 3.00
N SER A 305 11.24 17.31 2.70
CA SER A 305 11.31 16.68 1.37
C SER A 305 10.19 15.66 1.15
N VAL A 306 9.79 14.92 2.20
CA VAL A 306 8.69 13.94 2.18
C VAL A 306 7.35 14.64 2.02
N THR A 307 7.13 15.74 2.75
CA THR A 307 5.98 16.64 2.56
C THR A 307 5.92 17.16 1.12
N THR A 308 7.06 17.56 0.55
CA THR A 308 7.12 18.00 -0.87
C THR A 308 6.80 16.87 -1.85
N LYS A 309 7.18 15.60 -1.57
CA LYS A 309 6.80 14.47 -2.45
C LYS A 309 5.31 14.19 -2.39
N LYS A 310 4.72 14.18 -1.19
CA LYS A 310 3.27 13.99 -1.01
C LYS A 310 2.48 15.09 -1.70
N LEU A 311 2.91 16.35 -1.56
CA LEU A 311 2.31 17.51 -2.23
C LEU A 311 2.36 17.42 -3.76
N ILE A 312 3.49 16.99 -4.32
CA ILE A 312 3.63 16.82 -5.78
C ILE A 312 2.73 15.69 -6.28
N VAL A 313 2.68 14.56 -5.56
CA VAL A 313 1.83 13.42 -5.94
C VAL A 313 0.34 13.75 -5.77
N SER A 314 -0.04 14.49 -4.73
CA SER A 314 -1.42 14.96 -4.55
C SER A 314 -1.81 15.96 -5.65
N GLU A 315 -0.89 16.84 -6.06
CA GLU A 315 -1.10 17.74 -7.19
C GLU A 315 -1.25 16.97 -8.51
N TYR A 316 -0.44 15.95 -8.76
CA TYR A 316 -0.57 15.07 -9.93
C TYR A 316 -1.92 14.35 -9.95
N ARG A 317 -2.35 13.80 -8.81
CA ARG A 317 -3.66 13.18 -8.65
C ARG A 317 -4.80 14.16 -8.92
N ARG A 318 -4.71 15.37 -8.37
CA ARG A 318 -5.69 16.45 -8.59
C ARG A 318 -5.77 16.83 -10.08
N ASN A 319 -4.62 17.01 -10.73
CA ASN A 319 -4.56 17.35 -12.16
C ASN A 319 -5.12 16.23 -13.04
N LEU A 320 -4.82 14.97 -12.72
CA LEU A 320 -5.43 13.82 -13.42
C LEU A 320 -6.95 13.85 -13.27
N LYS A 321 -7.44 13.96 -12.04
CA LYS A 321 -8.87 13.94 -11.71
C LYS A 321 -9.62 15.10 -12.37
N HIS A 322 -9.10 16.32 -12.26
CA HIS A 322 -9.70 17.52 -12.85
C HIS A 322 -9.85 17.39 -14.37
N ASN A 323 -8.79 16.95 -15.06
CA ASN A 323 -8.82 16.85 -16.52
C ASN A 323 -9.69 15.69 -17.02
N ILE A 324 -9.71 14.55 -16.33
CA ILE A 324 -10.63 13.43 -16.66
C ILE A 324 -12.09 13.83 -16.46
N ARG A 325 -12.41 14.54 -15.36
CA ARG A 325 -13.75 15.08 -15.11
C ARG A 325 -14.16 16.07 -16.21
N SER A 326 -13.27 17.00 -16.56
CA SER A 326 -13.49 17.97 -17.64
C SER A 326 -13.76 17.28 -18.99
N LEU A 327 -13.01 16.23 -19.34
CA LEU A 327 -13.26 15.43 -20.55
C LEU A 327 -14.66 14.79 -20.53
N SER A 328 -15.02 14.14 -19.42
CA SER A 328 -16.29 13.44 -19.28
C SER A 328 -17.51 14.37 -19.30
N GLU A 329 -17.44 15.48 -18.57
CA GLU A 329 -18.54 16.45 -18.48
C GLU A 329 -18.76 17.15 -19.82
N ASN A 330 -17.70 17.66 -20.44
CA ASN A 330 -17.82 18.33 -21.75
C ASN A 330 -18.29 17.38 -22.85
N PHE A 331 -17.84 16.13 -22.85
CA PHE A 331 -18.33 15.12 -23.78
C PHE A 331 -19.82 14.84 -23.58
N THR A 332 -20.26 14.71 -22.33
CA THR A 332 -21.67 14.49 -21.98
C THR A 332 -22.54 15.65 -22.47
N HIS A 333 -22.09 16.89 -22.28
CA HIS A 333 -22.81 18.07 -22.74
C HIS A 333 -22.87 18.18 -24.26
N ILE A 334 -21.79 17.82 -24.98
CA ILE A 334 -21.83 17.75 -26.45
C ILE A 334 -22.88 16.73 -26.91
N LEU A 335 -22.95 15.56 -26.27
CA LEU A 335 -23.96 14.54 -26.58
C LEU A 335 -25.39 15.01 -26.27
N GLN A 336 -25.60 15.75 -25.19
CA GLN A 336 -26.90 16.34 -24.84
C GLN A 336 -27.31 17.40 -25.86
N ALA A 337 -26.38 18.29 -26.23
CA ALA A 337 -26.60 19.33 -27.23
C ALA A 337 -26.86 18.76 -28.64
N SER A 338 -26.36 17.55 -28.91
CA SER A 338 -26.56 16.84 -30.19
C SER A 338 -27.87 16.05 -30.27
N LYS A 339 -28.64 15.91 -29.17
CA LYS A 339 -29.92 15.20 -29.18
C LYS A 339 -31.02 16.11 -29.75
N VAL A 340 -31.67 15.66 -30.82
CA VAL A 340 -32.87 16.29 -31.36
C VAL A 340 -34.08 15.84 -30.57
N SER A 341 -34.86 16.77 -30.01
CA SER A 341 -36.10 16.45 -29.31
C SER A 341 -37.18 16.07 -30.31
N GLN A 342 -38.01 15.04 -30.05
CA GLN A 342 -39.09 14.66 -30.97
C GLN A 342 -40.13 15.77 -31.18
N ASP A 343 -40.26 16.70 -30.24
CA ASP A 343 -41.15 17.85 -30.32
C ASP A 343 -40.62 18.95 -31.27
N GLU A 344 -39.30 19.08 -31.43
CA GLU A 344 -38.66 20.07 -32.32
C GLU A 344 -38.74 19.67 -33.80
N ALA A 345 -38.88 18.37 -34.09
CA ALA A 345 -39.07 17.86 -35.45
C ALA A 345 -40.46 18.21 -36.04
N ASN A 346 -41.44 18.57 -35.20
CA ASN A 346 -42.82 18.84 -35.60
C ASN A 346 -43.19 20.34 -35.65
N ALA A 347 -42.30 21.24 -35.21
CA ALA A 347 -42.55 22.68 -35.21
C ALA A 347 -42.17 23.33 -36.56
N LYS A 348 -43.07 24.13 -37.16
CA LYS A 348 -42.75 24.94 -38.36
C LYS A 348 -41.85 26.11 -37.94
N PRO A 349 -40.63 26.24 -38.48
CA PRO A 349 -39.67 27.19 -37.93
C PRO A 349 -39.72 28.56 -38.63
N SER A 350 -39.38 29.62 -37.87
CA SER A 350 -39.04 30.93 -38.45
C SER A 350 -37.56 30.95 -38.84
N ASN A 351 -37.24 31.40 -40.06
CA ASN A 351 -35.89 31.31 -40.64
C ASN A 351 -34.81 32.13 -39.90
N ALA A 352 -35.19 33.15 -39.12
CA ALA A 352 -34.23 34.00 -38.40
C ALA A 352 -33.80 33.40 -37.04
N GLY A 353 -34.70 32.72 -36.33
CA GLY A 353 -34.40 32.08 -35.04
C GLY A 353 -33.54 30.83 -35.19
N LEU A 354 -33.81 30.02 -36.21
CA LEU A 354 -33.05 28.79 -36.51
C LEU A 354 -31.56 29.03 -36.74
N MET A 355 -31.21 30.11 -37.44
CA MET A 355 -29.81 30.42 -37.72
C MET A 355 -29.09 30.83 -36.44
N ALA A 356 -29.70 31.68 -35.60
CA ALA A 356 -29.13 32.08 -34.32
C ALA A 356 -28.93 30.89 -33.38
N GLU A 357 -29.93 30.02 -33.25
CA GLU A 357 -29.87 28.80 -32.45
C GLU A 357 -28.81 27.82 -32.96
N HIS A 358 -28.72 27.65 -34.28
CA HIS A 358 -27.68 26.83 -34.92
C HIS A 358 -26.28 27.37 -34.63
N TYR A 359 -26.05 28.68 -34.78
CA TYR A 359 -24.74 29.27 -34.47
C TYR A 359 -24.41 29.20 -32.98
N THR A 360 -25.37 29.35 -32.06
CA THR A 360 -25.12 29.16 -30.63
C THR A 360 -24.76 27.73 -30.29
N LEU A 361 -25.44 26.75 -30.88
CA LEU A 361 -25.15 25.33 -30.68
C LEU A 361 -23.76 24.97 -31.20
N VAL A 362 -23.44 25.41 -32.42
CA VAL A 362 -22.11 25.20 -33.03
C VAL A 362 -21.01 25.84 -32.18
N ASN A 363 -21.21 27.07 -31.71
CA ASN A 363 -20.23 27.76 -30.86
C ASN A 363 -20.06 27.07 -29.50
N GLU A 364 -21.13 26.54 -28.90
CA GLU A 364 -21.07 25.77 -27.67
C GLU A 364 -20.28 24.47 -27.86
N VAL A 365 -20.59 23.70 -28.90
CA VAL A 365 -19.89 22.45 -29.22
C VAL A 365 -18.41 22.70 -29.49
N VAL A 366 -18.07 23.74 -30.26
CA VAL A 366 -16.68 24.13 -30.53
C VAL A 366 -15.96 24.52 -29.23
N SER A 367 -16.60 25.31 -28.37
CA SER A 367 -16.02 25.73 -27.09
C SER A 367 -15.76 24.55 -26.16
N ARG A 368 -16.71 23.63 -26.04
CA ARG A 368 -16.57 22.40 -25.23
C ARG A 368 -15.51 21.46 -25.79
N THR A 369 -15.43 21.32 -27.12
CA THR A 369 -14.37 20.54 -27.78
C THR A 369 -12.98 21.13 -27.51
N ALA A 370 -12.86 22.46 -27.50
CA ALA A 370 -11.60 23.13 -27.16
C ALA A 370 -11.19 22.91 -25.68
N LEU A 371 -12.15 22.89 -24.76
CA LEU A 371 -11.89 22.55 -23.35
C LEU A 371 -11.44 21.10 -23.18
N MET A 372 -12.03 20.16 -23.95
CA MET A 372 -11.59 18.76 -23.97
C MET A 372 -10.17 18.61 -24.53
N ALA A 373 -9.85 19.31 -25.62
CA ALA A 373 -8.50 19.28 -26.20
C ALA A 373 -7.45 19.83 -25.23
N ARG A 374 -7.78 20.90 -24.49
CA ARG A 374 -6.92 21.44 -23.43
C ARG A 374 -6.72 20.44 -22.29
N ALA A 375 -7.79 19.80 -21.83
CA ALA A 375 -7.70 18.79 -20.78
C ALA A 375 -6.83 17.58 -21.21
N ALA A 376 -6.92 17.16 -22.48
CA ALA A 376 -6.07 16.10 -23.03
C ALA A 376 -4.59 16.51 -23.11
N ASP A 377 -4.30 17.76 -23.51
CA ASP A 377 -2.94 18.31 -23.52
C ASP A 377 -2.35 18.39 -22.11
N ASP A 378 -3.13 18.81 -21.12
CA ASP A 378 -2.70 18.88 -19.73
C ASP A 378 -2.47 17.48 -19.12
N LEU A 379 -3.22 16.46 -19.54
CA LEU A 379 -2.95 15.05 -19.19
C LEU A 379 -1.65 14.53 -19.83
N LEU A 380 -1.33 14.96 -21.05
CA LEU A 380 -0.07 14.61 -21.71
C LEU A 380 1.11 15.25 -20.98
N LYS A 381 1.01 16.54 -20.61
CA LYS A 381 2.02 17.22 -19.78
C LYS A 381 2.16 16.56 -18.42
N LEU A 382 1.06 16.15 -17.79
CA LEU A 382 1.08 15.42 -16.54
C LEU A 382 1.83 14.09 -16.69
N THR A 383 1.61 13.34 -17.78
CA THR A 383 2.35 12.10 -18.06
C THR A 383 3.85 12.35 -18.15
N ASN A 384 4.27 13.44 -18.81
CA ASN A 384 5.68 13.82 -18.87
C ASN A 384 6.22 14.25 -17.50
N SER A 385 5.44 14.98 -16.72
CA SER A 385 5.80 15.40 -15.35
C SER A 385 5.95 14.21 -14.40
N ILE A 386 5.11 13.18 -14.56
CA ILE A 386 5.21 11.91 -13.83
C ILE A 386 6.46 11.16 -14.27
N ARG A 387 6.72 11.05 -15.59
CA ARG A 387 7.95 10.42 -16.11
C ARG A 387 9.20 11.12 -15.58
N GLU A 388 9.23 12.44 -15.63
CA GLU A 388 10.34 13.25 -15.13
C GLU A 388 10.51 13.09 -13.62
N PHE A 389 9.42 13.09 -12.85
CA PHE A 389 9.43 12.82 -11.42
C PHE A 389 10.00 11.43 -11.08
N LEU A 390 9.64 10.41 -11.86
CA LEU A 390 10.14 9.04 -11.68
C LEU A 390 11.62 8.93 -12.11
N ILE A 391 11.97 9.46 -13.29
CA ILE A 391 13.31 9.36 -13.88
C ILE A 391 14.35 10.21 -13.14
N LEU A 392 14.11 11.51 -12.93
CA LEU A 392 15.11 12.41 -12.33
C LEU A 392 15.37 12.12 -10.85
N ARG A 393 14.42 11.51 -10.16
CA ARG A 393 14.61 11.08 -8.76
C ARG A 393 15.28 9.73 -8.65
N ASP A 394 14.99 8.78 -9.53
CA ASP A 394 15.67 7.48 -9.52
C ASP A 394 17.16 7.62 -9.86
N PHE A 395 17.58 8.51 -10.76
CA PHE A 395 19.02 8.68 -11.06
C PHE A 395 19.82 9.34 -9.93
N ASN A 396 19.28 10.36 -9.26
CA ASN A 396 19.92 10.95 -8.07
C ASN A 396 19.97 9.94 -6.91
N PHE A 397 18.90 9.18 -6.75
CA PHE A 397 18.82 8.11 -5.77
C PHE A 397 19.84 7.01 -6.09
N ILE A 398 19.96 6.53 -7.33
CA ILE A 398 20.92 5.49 -7.74
C ILE A 398 22.35 5.99 -7.57
N SER A 399 22.63 7.24 -7.95
CA SER A 399 23.96 7.84 -7.80
C SER A 399 24.38 7.92 -6.33
N GLN A 400 23.49 8.36 -5.44
CA GLN A 400 23.73 8.34 -4.00
C GLN A 400 23.83 6.91 -3.43
N ALA A 401 23.27 5.89 -4.10
CA ALA A 401 23.38 4.46 -3.74
C ALA A 401 24.72 3.88 -4.08
N ALA A 402 25.19 4.20 -5.28
CA ALA A 402 26.52 3.86 -5.69
C ALA A 402 27.54 4.49 -4.74
N GLU A 403 27.40 5.77 -4.41
CA GLU A 403 28.32 6.47 -3.50
C GLU A 403 28.31 5.91 -2.07
N ALA A 404 27.14 5.76 -1.44
CA ALA A 404 27.06 5.22 -0.08
C ALA A 404 27.47 3.74 0.00
N GLY A 405 27.13 2.94 -1.01
CA GLY A 405 27.58 1.56 -1.13
C GLY A 405 29.09 1.47 -1.29
N HIS A 406 29.69 2.36 -2.08
CA HIS A 406 31.13 2.48 -2.23
C HIS A 406 31.81 2.86 -0.91
N GLU A 407 31.23 3.77 -0.13
CA GLU A 407 31.80 4.22 1.15
C GLU A 407 31.75 3.12 2.23
N SER A 408 30.63 2.38 2.30
CA SER A 408 30.50 1.22 3.20
C SER A 408 31.44 0.08 2.80
N ALA A 409 31.57 -0.21 1.50
CA ALA A 409 32.49 -1.23 1.01
C ALA A 409 33.95 -0.86 1.29
N LYS A 410 34.30 0.42 1.13
CA LYS A 410 35.63 0.94 1.47
C LYS A 410 35.95 0.77 2.95
N THR A 411 35.01 1.12 3.83
CA THR A 411 35.19 0.97 5.28
C THR A 411 35.40 -0.49 5.69
N GLU A 412 34.68 -1.43 5.09
CA GLU A 412 34.84 -2.85 5.40
C GLU A 412 36.16 -3.41 4.83
N PHE A 413 36.58 -2.92 3.66
CA PHE A 413 37.89 -3.22 3.09
C PHE A 413 39.02 -2.73 4.01
N ASP A 414 38.91 -1.52 4.54
CA ASP A 414 39.91 -0.94 5.45
C ASP A 414 40.03 -1.77 6.76
N LYS A 415 38.90 -2.23 7.32
CA LYS A 415 38.90 -3.14 8.48
C LYS A 415 39.51 -4.50 8.17
N MET A 416 39.22 -5.07 6.99
CA MET A 416 39.84 -6.32 6.56
C MET A 416 41.34 -6.15 6.40
N PHE A 417 41.77 -5.02 5.85
CA PHE A 417 43.17 -4.69 5.68
C PHE A 417 43.89 -4.58 7.03
N GLU A 418 43.27 -3.90 8.01
CA GLU A 418 43.80 -3.79 9.37
C GLU A 418 43.94 -5.17 10.06
N LYS A 419 42.93 -6.04 9.93
CA LYS A 419 43.00 -7.41 10.44
C LYS A 419 44.13 -8.21 9.77
N TYR A 420 44.27 -8.08 8.45
CA TYR A 420 45.33 -8.75 7.70
C TYR A 420 46.72 -8.26 8.14
N THR A 421 46.90 -6.96 8.37
CA THR A 421 48.17 -6.42 8.87
C THR A 421 48.50 -6.93 10.28
N ASN A 422 47.50 -7.03 11.16
CA ASN A 422 47.70 -7.55 12.51
C ASN A 422 48.06 -9.03 12.49
N PHE A 423 47.34 -9.84 11.69
CA PHE A 423 47.64 -11.26 11.53
C PHE A 423 49.04 -11.49 10.94
N ARG A 424 49.47 -10.66 10.00
CA ARG A 424 50.83 -10.71 9.44
C ARG A 424 51.89 -10.40 10.49
N ALA A 425 51.63 -9.45 11.40
CA ALA A 425 52.53 -9.14 12.50
C ALA A 425 52.62 -10.30 13.50
N GLU A 426 51.50 -10.94 13.83
CA GLU A 426 51.47 -12.15 14.67
C GLU A 426 52.27 -13.30 14.06
N LEU A 427 52.10 -13.57 12.76
CA LEU A 427 52.88 -14.60 12.06
C LEU A 427 54.38 -14.30 12.07
N ALA A 428 54.77 -13.04 11.92
CA ALA A 428 56.17 -12.63 11.98
C ALA A 428 56.76 -12.88 13.39
N ASN A 429 55.99 -12.59 14.44
CA ASN A 429 56.41 -12.86 15.82
C ASN A 429 56.54 -14.36 16.07
N ILE A 430 55.56 -15.18 15.65
CA ILE A 430 55.62 -16.64 15.79
C ILE A 430 56.83 -17.20 15.04
N SER A 431 57.13 -16.70 13.83
CA SER A 431 58.32 -17.12 13.09
C SER A 431 59.60 -16.78 13.84
N ALA A 432 59.70 -15.58 14.43
CA ALA A 432 60.86 -15.17 15.21
C ALA A 432 61.02 -16.01 16.49
N ASP A 433 59.92 -16.35 17.16
CA ASP A 433 59.93 -17.22 18.34
C ASP A 433 60.38 -18.64 18.00
N ILE A 434 59.89 -19.20 16.88
CA ILE A 434 60.36 -20.50 16.36
C ILE A 434 61.86 -20.46 16.05
N ASP A 435 62.33 -19.40 15.37
CA ASP A 435 63.76 -19.24 15.05
C ASP A 435 64.60 -19.15 16.34
N ASN A 436 64.13 -18.43 17.35
CA ASN A 436 64.79 -18.34 18.66
C ASN A 436 64.85 -19.70 19.38
N GLU A 437 63.73 -20.43 19.46
CA GLU A 437 63.69 -21.77 20.08
C GLU A 437 64.57 -22.79 19.34
N LEU A 438 64.63 -22.71 18.01
CA LEU A 438 65.52 -23.54 17.20
C LEU A 438 66.99 -23.20 17.48
N CYS A 439 67.35 -21.92 17.58
CA CYS A 439 68.70 -21.50 17.94
C CYS A 439 69.11 -22.00 19.33
N ASP A 440 68.22 -21.90 20.32
CA ASP A 440 68.47 -22.32 21.70
C ASP A 440 68.60 -23.85 21.83
N ASN A 441 67.83 -24.63 21.08
CA ASN A 441 67.85 -26.10 21.15
C ASN A 441 68.90 -26.78 20.26
N THR A 442 69.34 -26.13 19.17
CA THR A 442 70.33 -26.71 18.26
C THR A 442 71.77 -26.29 18.57
N GLY A 443 71.97 -25.34 19.49
CA GLY A 443 73.30 -24.83 19.85
C GLY A 443 73.98 -24.05 18.72
N LEU A 444 73.27 -23.74 17.64
CA LEU A 444 73.74 -22.89 16.54
C LEU A 444 73.57 -21.41 16.93
N ARG A 445 74.33 -20.97 17.93
CA ARG A 445 74.61 -19.53 18.09
C ARG A 445 75.75 -19.17 17.16
N ASN A 446 75.49 -18.30 16.18
CA ASN A 446 76.54 -17.49 15.57
C ASN A 446 76.79 -16.25 16.43
#